data_AF-A0A3M2KUJ7-F1
#
_entry.id   AF-A0A3M2KUJ7-F1
#
_cell.length_a   1.000
_cell.length_b   1.000
_cell.length_c   1.000
_cell.angle_alpha   90.00
_cell.angle_beta   90.00
_cell.angle_gamma   90.00
#
_symmetry.space_group_name_H-M   'P 1'
#
loop_
_entity.id
_entity.type
_entity.pdbx_description
1 polymer ?
#
loop_
_entity_poly.entity_id
_entity_poly.type
_entity_poly.pdbx_seq_one_letter_code
_entity_poly.pdbx_strand_id
1 'polypeptide(L)'
;AEAERTAAERAAARARLRAIDEAGRGRGATLAAVWDDASVSRDAQTPADQAAVEERGFAEWNEAFWRSFGWWEHRVITGSEPRLFDCFNESDALVSDISSVVSDWIASGKPYAVSDSAELGPEEFRRQNTAVRAAVILSNDASQIDELLDAVTTGPDPLAQDRAELRHYLLGPDEPSSLERFNAAVNALAARAEARNQALGETGAAAVVSTS
;
A
#
# COMPACT_ATOMS: atom_id res chain seq x y z
N ALA A 1 31.11 -4.67 16.21
CA ALA A 1 31.62 -4.74 14.82
C ALA A 1 30.66 -4.09 13.83
N GLU A 2 29.65 -4.77 13.28
CA GLU A 2 28.78 -4.20 12.22
C GLU A 2 27.89 -3.06 12.70
N ALA A 3 27.32 -3.18 13.90
CA ALA A 3 26.54 -2.12 14.53
C ALA A 3 27.36 -0.83 14.75
N GLU A 4 28.65 -0.96 15.06
CA GLU A 4 29.55 0.19 15.26
C GLU A 4 29.97 0.81 13.92
N ARG A 5 30.24 -0.01 12.89
CA ARG A 5 30.55 0.46 11.53
C ARG A 5 29.46 1.38 10.98
N THR A 6 28.20 1.01 11.21
CA THR A 6 27.02 1.72 10.71
C THR A 6 26.54 2.83 11.66
N ALA A 7 27.23 3.06 12.80
CA ALA A 7 26.78 4.02 13.80
C ALA A 7 26.82 5.48 13.31
N ALA A 8 27.85 5.85 12.54
CA ALA A 8 27.99 7.19 11.98
C ALA A 8 26.88 7.47 10.95
N GLU A 9 26.58 6.51 10.09
CA GLU A 9 25.48 6.59 9.10
C GLU A 9 24.13 6.74 9.80
N ARG A 10 23.85 5.92 10.82
CA ARG A 10 22.62 6.06 11.62
C ARG A 10 22.53 7.41 12.33
N ALA A 11 23.65 7.94 12.84
CA ALA A 11 23.66 9.26 13.47
C ALA A 11 23.38 10.39 12.46
N ALA A 12 23.92 10.29 11.25
CA ALA A 12 23.63 11.21 10.16
C ALA A 12 22.16 11.13 9.72
N ALA A 13 21.61 9.92 9.57
CA ALA A 13 20.21 9.70 9.24
C ALA A 13 19.26 10.29 10.31
N ARG A 14 19.53 10.09 11.60
CA ARG A 14 18.78 10.73 12.70
C ARG A 14 18.87 12.24 12.67
N ALA A 15 20.03 12.81 12.34
CA ALA A 15 20.17 14.26 12.19
C ALA A 15 19.37 14.78 11.00
N ARG A 16 19.37 14.05 9.87
CA ARG A 16 18.59 14.38 8.68
C ARG A 16 17.09 14.33 8.95
N LEU A 17 16.61 13.26 9.59
CA LEU A 17 15.20 13.09 9.95
C LEU A 17 14.71 14.26 10.80
N ARG A 18 15.45 14.61 11.87
CA ARG A 18 15.12 15.78 12.71
C ARG A 18 15.08 17.09 11.92
N ALA A 19 16.03 17.30 11.00
CA ALA A 19 16.04 18.50 10.18
C ALA A 19 14.83 18.59 9.23
N ILE A 20 14.32 17.44 8.74
CA ILE A 20 13.11 17.39 7.90
C ILE A 20 11.87 17.69 8.76
N ASP A 21 11.77 17.06 9.94
CA ASP A 21 10.66 17.27 10.87
C ASP A 21 10.59 18.75 11.34
N GLU A 22 11.74 19.34 11.69
CA GLU A 22 11.86 20.75 12.09
C GLU A 22 11.55 21.72 10.94
N ALA A 23 11.86 21.35 9.70
CA ALA A 23 11.49 22.11 8.51
C ALA A 23 9.98 22.07 8.22
N GLY A 24 9.20 21.30 8.99
CA GLY A 24 7.74 21.33 8.96
C GLY A 24 7.11 20.62 7.77
N ARG A 25 7.86 19.75 7.07
CA ARG A 25 7.25 18.78 6.16
C ARG A 25 6.72 17.62 6.99
N GLY A 26 5.46 17.23 6.79
CA GLY A 26 4.88 16.07 7.48
C GLY A 26 3.83 16.38 8.54
N ARG A 27 3.36 17.63 8.68
CA ARG A 27 1.93 17.79 9.03
C ARG A 27 1.13 17.44 7.79
N GLY A 28 1.15 16.17 7.38
CA GLY A 28 0.04 15.60 6.64
C GLY A 28 -1.21 16.06 7.37
N ALA A 29 -2.11 16.71 6.65
CA ALA A 29 -3.26 17.40 7.21
C ALA A 29 -3.74 16.61 8.42
N THR A 30 -3.66 17.21 9.62
CA THR A 30 -4.31 16.66 10.79
C THR A 30 -5.74 16.40 10.33
N LEU A 31 -6.06 15.13 10.05
CA LEU A 31 -7.42 14.63 9.88
C LEU A 31 -8.06 14.64 11.27
N ALA A 32 -7.98 15.80 11.91
CA ALA A 32 -8.56 16.08 13.19
C ALA A 32 -10.00 16.44 12.88
N ALA A 33 -10.81 15.40 12.96
CA ALA A 33 -12.11 15.41 13.58
C ALA A 33 -13.15 16.35 12.95
N VAL A 34 -14.17 15.69 12.40
CA VAL A 34 -15.43 16.27 11.90
C VAL A 34 -15.23 16.91 10.52
N TRP A 35 -15.98 16.44 9.52
CA TRP A 35 -16.52 17.14 8.33
C TRP A 35 -16.53 16.20 7.10
N ASP A 36 -17.51 16.41 6.21
CA ASP A 36 -18.02 15.46 5.19
C ASP A 36 -16.98 15.00 4.14
N ASP A 37 -16.72 13.68 4.14
CA ASP A 37 -15.63 12.95 3.48
C ASP A 37 -15.60 13.12 1.94
N ALA A 38 -16.78 13.24 1.31
CA ALA A 38 -16.91 13.29 -0.14
C ALA A 38 -16.47 14.62 -0.77
N SER A 39 -16.59 15.73 -0.03
CA SER A 39 -16.16 17.05 -0.52
C SER A 39 -14.65 17.23 -0.35
N VAL A 40 -14.09 16.71 0.74
CA VAL A 40 -12.64 16.72 1.00
C VAL A 40 -11.90 15.86 -0.02
N SER A 41 -12.37 14.65 -0.33
CA SER A 41 -11.70 13.81 -1.33
C SER A 41 -11.66 14.45 -2.73
N ARG A 42 -12.66 15.30 -3.06
CA ARG A 42 -12.70 16.07 -4.31
C ARG A 42 -11.73 17.27 -4.28
N ASP A 43 -11.73 18.01 -3.18
CA ASP A 43 -11.07 19.32 -3.08
C ASP A 43 -9.65 19.24 -2.47
N ALA A 44 -9.27 18.10 -1.87
CA ALA A 44 -7.94 17.84 -1.30
C ALA A 44 -6.89 17.45 -2.35
N GLN A 45 -7.05 17.90 -3.59
CA GLN A 45 -6.00 17.72 -4.59
C GLN A 45 -4.88 18.70 -4.30
N THR A 46 -3.73 18.17 -3.87
CA THR A 46 -2.48 18.93 -3.91
C THR A 46 -2.26 19.39 -5.36
N PRO A 47 -2.07 20.71 -5.61
CA PRO A 47 -1.72 21.20 -6.94
C PRO A 47 -0.54 20.42 -7.53
N ALA A 48 -0.57 20.11 -8.83
CA ALA A 48 0.41 19.20 -9.43
C ALA A 48 1.88 19.63 -9.26
N ASP A 49 2.14 20.94 -9.20
CA ASP A 49 3.45 21.54 -8.93
C ASP A 49 3.91 21.32 -7.47
N GLN A 50 2.96 21.31 -6.54
CA GLN A 50 3.19 21.03 -5.12
C GLN A 50 3.28 19.53 -4.84
N ALA A 51 2.49 18.70 -5.52
CA ALA A 51 2.46 17.25 -5.33
C ALA A 51 3.84 16.61 -5.54
N ALA A 52 4.56 17.04 -6.58
CA ALA A 52 5.92 16.54 -6.83
C ALA A 52 6.92 16.98 -5.73
N VAL A 53 6.72 18.14 -5.13
CA VAL A 53 7.56 18.64 -4.02
C VAL A 53 7.25 17.88 -2.73
N GLU A 54 5.97 17.63 -2.45
CA GLU A 54 5.50 16.83 -1.31
C GLU A 54 6.00 15.40 -1.40
N GLU A 55 5.84 14.75 -2.56
CA GLU A 55 6.29 13.37 -2.78
C GLU A 55 7.80 13.23 -2.61
N ARG A 56 8.60 14.18 -3.13
CA ARG A 56 10.05 14.21 -2.88
C ARG A 56 10.37 14.38 -1.40
N GLY A 57 9.67 15.29 -0.72
CA GLY A 57 9.87 15.51 0.71
C GLY A 57 9.55 14.27 1.55
N PHE A 58 8.49 13.56 1.18
CA PHE A 58 8.10 12.30 1.82
C PHE A 58 9.13 11.20 1.54
N ALA A 59 9.60 11.05 0.29
CA ALA A 59 10.64 10.07 -0.04
C ALA A 59 11.95 10.33 0.72
N GLU A 60 12.37 11.58 0.84
CA GLU A 60 13.55 11.97 1.64
C GLU A 60 13.36 11.66 3.14
N TRP A 61 12.16 11.90 3.67
CA TRP A 61 11.81 11.56 5.05
C TRP A 61 11.84 10.04 5.26
N ASN A 62 11.21 9.28 4.37
CA ASN A 62 11.10 7.83 4.46
C ASN A 62 12.48 7.18 4.41
N GLU A 63 13.36 7.61 3.49
CA GLU A 63 14.74 7.13 3.44
C GLU A 63 15.50 7.45 4.74
N ALA A 64 15.39 8.67 5.25
CA ALA A 64 16.03 9.05 6.51
C ALA A 64 15.50 8.25 7.70
N PHE A 65 14.19 7.97 7.71
CA PHE A 65 13.53 7.17 8.74
C PHE A 65 14.11 5.75 8.80
N TRP A 66 14.11 5.01 7.69
CA TRP A 66 14.60 3.62 7.66
C TRP A 66 16.09 3.50 7.94
N ARG A 67 16.90 4.51 7.58
CA ARG A 67 18.33 4.56 7.91
C ARG A 67 18.62 4.98 9.36
N SER A 68 17.63 5.44 10.13
CA SER A 68 17.84 6.03 11.45
C SER A 68 18.07 5.00 12.58
N PHE A 69 17.73 3.73 12.34
CA PHE A 69 17.86 2.60 13.27
C PHE A 69 18.62 1.44 12.64
N GLY A 70 19.09 0.51 13.46
CA GLY A 70 19.74 -0.71 13.00
C GLY A 70 18.74 -1.77 12.54
N TRP A 71 19.19 -2.67 11.67
CA TRP A 71 18.37 -3.80 11.16
C TRP A 71 17.88 -4.75 12.27
N TRP A 72 18.52 -4.75 13.43
CA TRP A 72 18.17 -5.56 14.60
C TRP A 72 17.16 -4.88 15.54
N GLU A 73 16.86 -3.60 15.31
CA GLU A 73 15.98 -2.84 16.20
C GLU A 73 14.52 -3.16 15.89
N HIS A 74 13.79 -3.66 16.89
CA HIS A 74 12.34 -3.83 16.77
C HIS A 74 11.66 -2.46 16.65
N ARG A 75 10.77 -2.31 15.67
CA ARG A 75 10.03 -1.08 15.39
C ARG A 75 8.54 -1.32 15.51
N VAL A 76 7.87 -0.38 16.18
CA VAL A 76 6.41 -0.32 16.28
C VAL A 76 5.95 0.94 15.57
N ILE A 77 5.15 0.78 14.52
CA ILE A 77 4.56 1.90 13.77
C ILE A 77 3.09 2.00 14.18
N THR A 78 2.72 3.09 14.86
CA THR A 78 1.35 3.34 15.32
C THR A 78 0.72 4.57 14.67
N GLY A 79 1.50 5.34 13.92
CA GLY A 79 1.07 6.54 13.23
C GLY A 79 0.76 6.28 11.75
N SER A 80 0.47 7.36 11.02
CA SER A 80 0.29 7.34 9.56
C SER A 80 1.59 7.26 8.78
N GLU A 81 2.74 7.40 9.45
CA GLU A 81 4.07 7.45 8.85
C GLU A 81 5.02 6.49 9.57
N PRO A 82 5.88 5.75 8.84
CA PRO A 82 5.90 5.59 7.37
C PRO A 82 4.57 5.01 6.82
N ARG A 83 4.26 5.27 5.55
CA ARG A 83 2.99 4.79 4.97
C ARG A 83 3.04 3.26 4.89
N LEU A 84 1.87 2.63 4.86
CA LEU A 84 1.75 1.17 4.85
C LEU A 84 2.58 0.51 3.74
N PHE A 85 2.52 1.03 2.51
CA PHE A 85 3.28 0.49 1.39
C PHE A 85 4.80 0.71 1.51
N ASP A 86 5.26 1.74 2.23
CA ASP A 86 6.69 1.90 2.51
C ASP A 86 7.17 0.84 3.51
N CYS A 87 6.37 0.54 4.53
CA CYS A 87 6.63 -0.60 5.40
C CYS A 87 6.71 -1.91 4.59
N PHE A 88 5.82 -2.10 3.60
CA PHE A 88 5.84 -3.28 2.76
C PHE A 88 7.09 -3.36 1.88
N ASN A 89 7.55 -2.23 1.35
CA ASN A 89 8.76 -2.19 0.53
C ASN A 89 10.00 -2.59 1.33
N GLU A 90 10.09 -2.16 2.59
CA GLU A 90 11.20 -2.47 3.51
C GLU A 90 11.10 -3.85 4.19
N SER A 91 9.97 -4.54 4.05
CA SER A 91 9.73 -5.85 4.65
C SER A 91 9.95 -6.99 3.65
N ASP A 92 10.66 -8.04 4.04
CA ASP A 92 10.84 -9.24 3.20
C ASP A 92 9.68 -10.24 3.30
N ALA A 93 9.00 -10.26 4.46
CA ALA A 93 7.84 -11.09 4.72
C ALA A 93 6.83 -10.38 5.64
N LEU A 94 5.59 -10.88 5.64
CA LEU A 94 4.52 -10.45 6.53
C LEU A 94 4.03 -11.62 7.39
N VAL A 95 3.76 -11.37 8.67
CA VAL A 95 2.93 -12.23 9.52
C VAL A 95 1.69 -11.44 9.92
N SER A 96 0.52 -12.00 9.65
CA SER A 96 -0.77 -11.34 9.95
C SER A 96 -1.84 -12.36 10.32
N ASP A 97 -2.99 -11.89 10.75
CA ASP A 97 -4.23 -12.67 10.81
C ASP A 97 -5.03 -12.48 9.51
N ILE A 98 -6.30 -12.90 9.48
CA ILE A 98 -7.18 -12.58 8.35
C ILE A 98 -7.55 -11.09 8.44
N SER A 99 -6.73 -10.27 7.77
CA SER A 99 -6.89 -8.83 7.68
C SER A 99 -6.93 -8.36 6.23
N SER A 100 -7.59 -7.22 5.97
CA SER A 100 -7.56 -6.57 4.66
C SER A 100 -6.13 -6.22 4.21
N VAL A 101 -5.22 -6.02 5.17
CA VAL A 101 -3.79 -5.74 4.94
C VAL A 101 -3.12 -6.87 4.15
N VAL A 102 -3.55 -8.13 4.34
CA VAL A 102 -3.02 -9.28 3.57
C VAL A 102 -3.35 -9.14 2.09
N SER A 103 -4.53 -8.61 1.76
CA SER A 103 -4.94 -8.39 0.37
C SER A 103 -4.03 -7.37 -0.33
N ASP A 104 -3.64 -6.30 0.37
CA ASP A 104 -2.70 -5.30 -0.15
C ASP A 104 -1.28 -5.88 -0.28
N TRP A 105 -0.87 -6.72 0.67
CA TRP A 105 0.43 -7.39 0.64
C TRP A 105 0.59 -8.32 -0.58
N ILE A 106 -0.47 -9.00 -1.01
CA ILE A 106 -0.44 -9.92 -2.17
C ILE A 106 0.07 -9.21 -3.44
N ALA A 107 -0.14 -7.90 -3.57
CA ALA A 107 0.40 -7.13 -4.69
C ALA A 107 1.93 -7.19 -4.78
N SER A 108 2.63 -7.29 -3.63
CA SER A 108 4.08 -7.40 -3.58
C SER A 108 4.62 -8.73 -4.12
N GLY A 109 3.81 -9.80 -4.07
CA GLY A 109 4.25 -11.17 -4.35
C GLY A 109 5.24 -11.75 -3.34
N LYS A 110 5.57 -11.04 -2.25
CA LYS A 110 6.50 -11.46 -1.21
C LYS A 110 5.90 -12.53 -0.29
N PRO A 111 6.71 -13.40 0.32
CA PRO A 111 6.23 -14.41 1.29
C PRO A 111 5.41 -13.80 2.43
N TYR A 112 4.42 -14.55 2.91
CA TYR A 112 3.62 -14.16 4.07
C TYR A 112 3.04 -15.38 4.79
N ALA A 113 2.71 -15.19 6.06
CA ALA A 113 2.06 -16.17 6.89
C ALA A 113 0.79 -15.61 7.54
N VAL A 114 -0.22 -16.46 7.68
CA VAL A 114 -1.52 -16.12 8.28
C VAL A 114 -1.83 -17.05 9.44
N SER A 115 -2.22 -16.51 10.59
CA SER A 115 -2.61 -17.32 11.75
C SER A 115 -4.02 -17.89 11.63
N ASP A 116 -4.14 -19.21 11.74
CA ASP A 116 -5.43 -19.90 11.90
C ASP A 116 -5.82 -19.97 13.37
N SER A 117 -6.22 -18.81 13.91
CA SER A 117 -6.54 -18.68 15.34
C SER A 117 -7.76 -19.50 15.77
N ALA A 118 -8.60 -19.89 14.81
CA ALA A 118 -9.80 -20.69 15.03
C ALA A 118 -9.55 -22.20 14.96
N GLU A 119 -8.30 -22.62 14.68
CA GLU A 119 -7.88 -24.02 14.58
C GLU A 119 -8.73 -24.83 13.59
N LEU A 120 -9.13 -24.20 12.47
CA LEU A 120 -9.92 -24.85 11.41
C LEU A 120 -9.12 -25.94 10.69
N GLY A 121 -7.80 -25.79 10.68
CA GLY A 121 -6.86 -26.66 9.98
C GLY A 121 -6.54 -26.13 8.58
N PRO A 122 -5.33 -26.42 8.05
CA PRO A 122 -4.81 -25.79 6.82
C PRO A 122 -5.68 -25.95 5.57
N GLU A 123 -6.36 -27.09 5.41
CA GLU A 123 -7.21 -27.34 4.24
C GLU A 123 -8.50 -26.51 4.30
N GLU A 124 -9.20 -26.56 5.43
CA GLU A 124 -10.44 -25.82 5.61
C GLU A 124 -10.20 -24.31 5.64
N PHE A 125 -9.10 -23.88 6.25
CA PHE A 125 -8.72 -22.47 6.31
C PHE A 125 -8.49 -21.87 4.91
N ARG A 126 -7.81 -22.61 4.01
CA ARG A 126 -7.65 -22.20 2.60
C ARG A 126 -8.96 -22.22 1.82
N ARG A 127 -9.84 -23.18 2.11
CA ARG A 127 -11.16 -23.28 1.47
C ARG A 127 -12.02 -22.05 1.78
N GLN A 128 -11.97 -21.57 3.01
CA GLN A 128 -12.75 -20.42 3.46
C GLN A 128 -12.11 -19.08 3.06
N ASN A 129 -10.78 -19.02 2.91
CA ASN A 129 -10.06 -17.76 2.72
C ASN A 129 -9.15 -17.78 1.49
N THR A 130 -9.60 -17.12 0.42
CA THR A 130 -8.84 -17.01 -0.85
C THR A 130 -7.45 -16.43 -0.65
N ALA A 131 -7.30 -15.42 0.22
CA ALA A 131 -6.03 -14.76 0.50
C ALA A 131 -5.02 -15.67 1.21
N VAL A 132 -5.45 -16.79 1.80
CA VAL A 132 -4.56 -17.71 2.53
C VAL A 132 -4.03 -18.84 1.63
N ARG A 133 -4.58 -18.98 0.41
CA ARG A 133 -4.22 -20.06 -0.52
C ARG A 133 -2.71 -20.16 -0.81
N ALA A 134 -2.01 -19.03 -0.78
CA ALA A 134 -0.57 -18.94 -1.05
C ALA A 134 0.25 -18.47 0.17
N ALA A 135 -0.29 -18.64 1.38
CA ALA A 135 0.35 -18.29 2.64
C ALA A 135 0.88 -19.54 3.36
N VAL A 136 1.91 -19.34 4.19
CA VAL A 136 2.20 -20.27 5.30
C VAL A 136 1.08 -20.11 6.34
N ILE A 137 0.55 -21.22 6.84
CA ILE A 137 -0.53 -21.19 7.84
C ILE A 137 0.08 -21.48 9.20
N LEU A 138 -0.04 -20.52 10.10
CA LEU A 138 0.47 -20.65 11.47
C LEU A 138 -0.63 -21.20 12.37
N SER A 139 -0.33 -22.27 13.08
CA SER A 139 -1.12 -22.68 14.25
C SER A 139 -0.91 -21.69 15.41
N ASN A 140 -1.72 -21.81 16.46
CA ASN A 140 -1.63 -20.96 17.65
C ASN A 140 -0.25 -21.03 18.37
N ASP A 141 0.51 -22.10 18.16
CA ASP A 141 1.88 -22.25 18.65
C ASP A 141 2.97 -21.75 17.67
N ALA A 142 2.55 -21.29 16.49
CA ALA A 142 3.40 -20.81 15.40
C ALA A 142 4.53 -21.77 14.98
N SER A 143 4.31 -23.08 15.10
CA SER A 143 5.33 -24.10 14.78
C SER A 143 5.80 -24.11 13.32
N GLN A 144 5.05 -23.48 12.40
CA GLN A 144 5.39 -23.37 10.98
C GLN A 144 6.17 -22.10 10.62
N ILE A 145 6.56 -21.26 11.61
CA ILE A 145 7.24 -19.99 11.33
C ILE A 145 8.57 -20.18 10.58
N ASP A 146 9.26 -21.30 10.80
CA ASP A 146 10.51 -21.63 10.12
C ASP A 146 10.30 -21.77 8.60
N GLU A 147 9.13 -22.22 8.14
CA GLU A 147 8.81 -22.30 6.71
C GLU A 147 8.81 -20.91 6.05
N LEU A 148 8.31 -19.89 6.75
CA LEU A 148 8.34 -18.51 6.28
C LEU A 148 9.76 -17.95 6.27
N LEU A 149 10.52 -18.20 7.34
CA LEU A 149 11.89 -17.70 7.49
C LEU A 149 12.83 -18.33 6.46
N ASP A 150 12.66 -19.61 6.15
CA ASP A 150 13.41 -20.30 5.12
C ASP A 150 13.19 -19.64 3.75
N ALA A 151 11.93 -19.31 3.40
CA ALA A 151 11.57 -18.70 2.13
C ALA A 151 12.21 -17.30 1.91
N VAL A 152 12.54 -16.56 2.97
CA VAL A 152 13.15 -15.22 2.86
C VAL A 152 14.66 -15.19 3.11
N THR A 153 15.26 -16.26 3.65
CA THR A 153 16.68 -16.25 4.03
C THR A 153 17.55 -17.13 3.13
N THR A 154 17.31 -18.43 3.11
CA THR A 154 18.29 -19.41 2.61
C THR A 154 17.66 -20.55 1.81
N GLY A 155 16.35 -20.73 1.91
CA GLY A 155 15.60 -21.84 1.33
C GLY A 155 14.96 -21.50 -0.01
N PRO A 156 14.49 -22.52 -0.75
CA PRO A 156 13.58 -22.32 -1.84
C PRO A 156 12.25 -21.76 -1.32
N ASP A 157 11.57 -20.98 -2.15
CA ASP A 157 10.24 -20.46 -1.86
C ASP A 157 9.18 -21.28 -2.62
N PRO A 158 8.64 -22.36 -2.00
CA PRO A 158 7.73 -23.26 -2.68
C PRO A 158 6.38 -22.61 -3.05
N LEU A 159 6.02 -21.51 -2.37
CA LEU A 159 4.75 -20.80 -2.57
C LEU A 159 4.87 -19.65 -3.56
N ALA A 160 6.05 -19.41 -4.15
CA ALA A 160 6.25 -18.31 -5.10
C ALA A 160 5.29 -18.37 -6.30
N GLN A 161 5.10 -19.57 -6.86
CA GLN A 161 4.17 -19.76 -7.99
C GLN A 161 2.71 -19.54 -7.55
N ASP A 162 2.31 -20.13 -6.43
CA ASP A 162 0.96 -19.96 -5.88
C ASP A 162 0.64 -18.48 -5.61
N ARG A 163 1.62 -17.71 -5.12
CA ARG A 163 1.46 -16.26 -4.92
C ARG A 163 1.35 -15.51 -6.23
N ALA A 164 2.10 -15.89 -7.26
CA ALA A 164 1.97 -15.28 -8.59
C ALA A 164 0.59 -15.57 -9.21
N GLU A 165 0.09 -16.80 -9.09
CA GLU A 165 -1.24 -17.19 -9.55
C GLU A 165 -2.34 -16.48 -8.78
N LEU A 166 -2.21 -16.38 -7.45
CA LEU A 166 -3.16 -15.66 -6.60
C LEU A 166 -3.17 -14.16 -6.90
N ARG A 167 -1.99 -13.55 -7.08
CA ARG A 167 -1.87 -12.14 -7.49
C ARG A 167 -2.57 -11.90 -8.82
N HIS A 168 -2.32 -12.77 -9.80
CA HIS A 168 -2.97 -12.67 -11.10
C HIS A 168 -4.50 -12.82 -11.01
N TYR A 169 -4.97 -13.78 -10.21
CA TYR A 169 -6.40 -14.02 -10.01
C TYR A 169 -7.10 -12.81 -9.37
N LEU A 170 -6.48 -12.16 -8.38
CA LEU A 170 -7.08 -11.05 -7.64
C LEU A 170 -6.90 -9.69 -8.33
N LEU A 171 -5.71 -9.42 -8.86
CA LEU A 171 -5.32 -8.10 -9.34
C LEU A 171 -5.26 -8.02 -10.88
N GLY A 172 -5.37 -9.14 -11.58
CA GLY A 172 -5.20 -9.23 -13.02
C GLY A 172 -3.72 -9.28 -13.43
N PRO A 173 -3.41 -9.04 -14.72
CA PRO A 173 -2.03 -9.05 -15.20
C PRO A 173 -1.21 -7.91 -14.59
N ASP A 174 0.10 -8.11 -14.52
CA ASP A 174 1.04 -7.07 -14.08
C ASP A 174 1.12 -5.94 -15.12
N GLU A 175 1.03 -6.28 -16.41
CA GLU A 175 1.14 -5.33 -17.53
C GLU A 175 -0.02 -5.46 -18.53
N PRO A 176 -0.68 -4.36 -18.93
CA PRO A 176 -0.56 -3.02 -18.34
C PRO A 176 -1.07 -3.02 -16.89
N SER A 177 -0.52 -2.17 -16.03
CA SER A 177 -0.84 -2.14 -14.60
C SER A 177 -2.34 -1.90 -14.33
N SER A 178 -2.81 -2.29 -13.14
CA SER A 178 -4.20 -2.06 -12.74
C SER A 178 -4.61 -0.58 -12.82
N LEU A 179 -3.69 0.33 -12.50
CA LEU A 179 -3.93 1.77 -12.59
C LEU A 179 -4.04 2.24 -14.05
N GLU A 180 -3.18 1.74 -14.96
CA GLU A 180 -3.28 2.06 -16.39
C GLU A 180 -4.57 1.52 -16.99
N ARG A 181 -4.97 0.29 -16.66
CA ARG A 181 -6.24 -0.28 -17.12
C ARG A 181 -7.43 0.51 -16.60
N PHE A 182 -7.41 0.91 -15.34
CA PHE A 182 -8.44 1.75 -14.74
C PHE A 182 -8.52 3.11 -15.45
N ASN A 183 -7.39 3.79 -15.63
CA ASN A 183 -7.31 5.08 -16.33
C ASN A 183 -7.82 4.97 -17.77
N ALA A 184 -7.43 3.91 -18.49
CA ALA A 184 -7.93 3.66 -19.84
C ALA A 184 -9.45 3.44 -19.86
N ALA A 185 -10.00 2.71 -18.90
CA ALA A 185 -11.43 2.48 -18.78
C ALA A 185 -12.20 3.77 -18.44
N VAL A 186 -11.69 4.59 -17.52
CA VAL A 186 -12.27 5.91 -17.18
C VAL A 186 -12.26 6.83 -18.39
N ASN A 187 -11.13 6.92 -19.12
CA ASN A 187 -11.02 7.73 -20.33
C ASN A 187 -12.00 7.25 -21.42
N ALA A 188 -12.13 5.93 -21.60
CA ALA A 188 -13.09 5.36 -22.55
C ALA A 188 -14.54 5.65 -22.16
N LEU A 189 -14.87 5.61 -20.87
CA LEU A 189 -16.19 5.99 -20.36
C LEU A 189 -16.47 7.47 -20.61
N ALA A 190 -15.52 8.36 -20.33
CA ALA A 190 -15.64 9.79 -20.57
C ALA A 190 -15.91 10.09 -22.05
N ALA A 191 -15.12 9.51 -22.97
CA ALA A 191 -15.32 9.68 -24.40
C ALA A 191 -16.71 9.20 -24.88
N ARG A 192 -17.22 8.09 -24.33
CA ARG A 192 -18.59 7.61 -24.61
C ARG A 192 -19.65 8.56 -24.08
N ALA A 193 -19.45 9.12 -22.89
CA ALA A 193 -20.38 10.08 -22.29
C ALA A 193 -20.43 11.39 -23.09
N GLU A 194 -19.28 11.89 -23.56
CA GLU A 194 -19.18 13.06 -24.44
C GLU A 194 -19.90 12.82 -25.77
N ALA A 195 -19.63 11.70 -26.44
CA ALA A 195 -20.29 11.34 -27.69
C ALA A 195 -21.81 11.23 -27.52
N ARG A 196 -22.29 10.65 -26.40
CA ARG A 196 -23.71 10.61 -26.07
C ARG A 196 -24.29 12.00 -25.86
N ASN A 197 -23.63 12.86 -25.10
CA ASN A 197 -24.10 14.22 -24.82
C ASN A 197 -24.17 15.07 -26.10
N GLN A 198 -23.19 14.92 -27.01
CA GLN A 198 -23.23 15.54 -28.33
C GLN A 198 -24.39 15.02 -29.18
N ALA A 199 -24.65 13.70 -29.17
CA ALA A 199 -25.74 13.08 -29.91
C ALA A 199 -27.14 13.46 -29.38
N LEU A 200 -27.27 13.70 -28.07
CA LEU A 200 -28.49 14.22 -27.45
C LEU A 200 -28.69 15.74 -27.70
N GLY A 201 -27.66 16.40 -28.23
CA GLY A 201 -27.61 17.84 -28.44
C GLY A 201 -27.61 18.61 -27.12
N GLU A 202 -27.17 19.86 -27.18
CA GLU A 202 -27.44 20.89 -26.17
C GLU A 202 -28.96 21.17 -26.03
N THR A 203 -29.80 20.16 -25.79
CA THR A 203 -31.26 20.28 -25.61
C THR A 203 -31.63 20.66 -24.18
N GLY A 204 -30.87 21.58 -23.57
CA GLY A 204 -31.13 22.08 -22.21
C GLY A 204 -30.78 23.55 -21.96
N ALA A 205 -30.09 24.25 -22.86
CA ALA A 205 -29.55 25.59 -22.55
C ALA A 205 -30.12 26.75 -23.42
N ALA A 206 -31.14 26.52 -24.26
CA ALA A 206 -31.66 27.57 -25.16
C ALA A 206 -33.19 27.78 -25.07
N ALA A 207 -33.82 27.55 -23.91
CA ALA A 207 -35.26 27.79 -23.75
C ALA A 207 -35.64 28.41 -22.39
N VAL A 208 -34.84 29.36 -21.87
CA VAL A 208 -35.32 30.24 -20.77
C VAL A 208 -34.76 31.66 -20.95
N VAL A 209 -34.98 32.30 -22.09
CA VAL A 209 -35.18 33.77 -22.15
C VAL A 209 -36.00 34.06 -23.40
N SER A 210 -37.30 34.31 -23.21
CA SER A 210 -38.08 35.34 -23.92
C SER A 210 -39.55 34.95 -23.95
N THR A 211 -40.30 35.40 -22.94
CA THR A 211 -41.65 35.93 -23.16
C THR A 211 -42.03 36.85 -22.01
N SER A 212 -42.27 38.11 -22.38
CA SER A 212 -43.05 39.17 -21.74
C SER A 212 -42.40 40.00 -20.63
#